data_AF-A0A7K9YQW6-F1
#
_entry.id   AF-A0A7K9YQW6-F1
#
_cell.length_a   1.000
_cell.length_b   1.000
_cell.length_c   1.000
_cell.angle_alpha   90.00
_cell.angle_beta   90.00
_cell.angle_gamma   90.00
#
_symmetry.space_group_name_H-M   'P 1'
#
loop_
_entity.id
_entity.type
_entity.pdbx_description
1 polymer ?
#
loop_
_entity_poly.entity_id
_entity_poly.type
_entity_poly.pdbx_seq_one_letter_code
_entity_poly.pdbx_strand_id
1 'polypeptide(L)'
;LSCGVFALTSMLTSLCFPLLITPCIVFCLPCSPAGSCMPPDKVENAELVESFSAMSSFPVRSNVTYNCRPGYRKIPGMPFTRTCGEDLTWSPIEVFCTARRCNHPGELENGFVHVTDLTFGSTATFSCEKGYRLYGNSQISCVIKGKGVDWNGGLPVCEGVPCEPPPSIANGRYTEADSYVYQTTVTYSCNDVPKGKDPFSLIGASSIFCTVGGDSNGVWSGPPPRCEVVICENPEIRNGRKLFGFASHYTYGSAVTFECDPDYVMSGADTITCQENSTWYPPKPTCEKIGEDSCNAPVVLNGEVVPLENAYLRGESVQIRCSPHCIFPDGGTEMTITCQGGNVWNSKPDCACSTVPSDSDSSPVIAHGRIIEGKKPAYSVGDSITIECYTGYTLHGAAHIEYVGEGRWSPEVPTCKLSKLFLILPQVIVAVLVFLAAFWVFKKFVSQ
;
A
#
# COMPACT_ATOMS: atom_id res chain seq x y z
N LEU A 1 21.44 -56.20 -62.34
CA LEU A 1 21.63 -57.51 -61.67
C LEU A 1 22.79 -57.39 -60.69
N SER A 2 22.50 -57.34 -59.39
CA SER A 2 23.37 -57.83 -58.32
C SER A 2 22.54 -57.94 -57.04
N CYS A 3 22.15 -59.17 -56.71
CA CYS A 3 21.62 -59.52 -55.40
C CYS A 3 22.72 -59.39 -54.35
N GLY A 4 22.39 -58.83 -53.20
CA GLY A 4 23.18 -58.92 -51.97
C GLY A 4 22.25 -59.28 -50.82
N VAL A 5 22.32 -60.54 -50.39
CA VAL A 5 21.58 -61.10 -49.25
C VAL A 5 22.25 -60.60 -47.97
N PHE A 6 21.48 -60.13 -46.99
CA PHE A 6 21.89 -60.13 -45.59
C PHE A 6 20.80 -60.77 -44.73
N ALA A 7 21.17 -61.91 -44.15
CA ALA A 7 20.42 -62.59 -43.12
C ALA A 7 20.71 -61.94 -41.77
N LEU A 8 19.68 -61.77 -40.95
CA LEU A 8 19.81 -61.55 -39.51
C LEU A 8 19.08 -62.71 -38.81
N THR A 9 19.87 -63.53 -38.13
CA THR A 9 19.44 -64.69 -37.36
C THR A 9 19.21 -64.31 -35.90
N SER A 10 18.19 -64.97 -35.33
CA SER A 10 18.11 -65.48 -33.95
C SER A 10 17.73 -64.53 -32.81
N MET A 11 16.57 -64.79 -32.19
CA MET A 11 16.43 -65.46 -30.87
C MET A 11 14.99 -65.27 -30.37
N LEU A 12 14.20 -66.35 -30.24
CA LEU A 12 13.23 -66.62 -29.16
C LEU A 12 12.36 -67.87 -29.47
N THR A 13 12.82 -68.99 -28.92
CA THR A 13 12.08 -70.07 -28.23
C THR A 13 10.63 -70.44 -28.62
N SER A 14 10.51 -71.64 -29.19
CA SER A 14 9.62 -72.78 -28.82
C SER A 14 8.16 -72.51 -28.43
N LEU A 15 7.22 -73.02 -29.24
CA LEU A 15 6.19 -74.03 -28.88
C LEU A 15 5.29 -74.38 -30.11
N CYS A 16 4.68 -75.57 -30.07
CA CYS A 16 4.14 -76.39 -31.18
C CYS A 16 2.85 -75.93 -31.89
N PHE A 17 2.55 -76.63 -33.02
CA PHE A 17 1.25 -76.88 -33.71
C PHE A 17 0.84 -75.96 -34.91
N PRO A 18 0.01 -76.43 -35.87
CA PRO A 18 0.42 -76.61 -37.27
C PRO A 18 -0.41 -75.81 -38.31
N LEU A 19 0.09 -75.79 -39.56
CA LEU A 19 -0.64 -75.65 -40.83
C LEU A 19 -1.85 -74.70 -40.88
N LEU A 20 -1.60 -73.47 -41.34
CA LEU A 20 -2.59 -72.68 -42.09
C LEU A 20 -1.90 -72.04 -43.30
N ILE A 21 -2.42 -72.38 -44.48
CA ILE A 21 -2.03 -71.86 -45.79
C ILE A 21 -2.37 -70.38 -45.82
N THR A 22 -1.37 -69.50 -45.71
CA THR A 22 -1.52 -68.08 -46.05
C THR A 22 -1.09 -67.89 -47.51
N PRO A 23 -1.96 -67.36 -48.39
CA PRO A 23 -1.57 -67.03 -49.75
C PRO A 23 -0.51 -65.93 -49.70
N CYS A 24 0.59 -66.11 -50.43
CA CYS A 24 1.50 -65.03 -50.74
C CYS A 24 0.71 -63.93 -51.47
N ILE A 25 0.24 -62.93 -50.74
CA ILE A 25 -0.15 -61.65 -51.33
C ILE A 25 1.16 -61.04 -51.81
N VAL A 26 1.43 -61.23 -53.10
CA VAL A 26 2.42 -60.46 -53.83
C VAL A 26 1.97 -59.01 -53.73
N PHE A 27 2.61 -58.25 -52.84
CA PHE A 27 2.58 -56.80 -52.93
C PHE A 27 3.24 -56.43 -54.25
N CYS A 28 2.42 -56.19 -55.26
CA CYS A 28 2.85 -55.49 -56.47
C CYS A 28 3.27 -54.08 -56.03
N LEU A 29 4.56 -53.93 -55.73
CA LEU A 29 5.19 -52.62 -55.71
C LEU A 29 4.93 -51.98 -57.08
N PRO A 30 4.40 -50.75 -57.14
CA PRO A 30 4.18 -50.07 -58.41
C PRO A 30 5.53 -49.97 -59.14
N CYS A 31 5.63 -50.68 -60.26
CA CYS A 31 6.78 -50.63 -61.14
C CYS A 31 6.77 -49.26 -61.83
N SER A 32 7.68 -48.36 -61.41
CA SER A 32 7.91 -47.12 -62.16
C SER A 32 8.60 -47.44 -63.49
N PRO A 33 8.22 -46.75 -64.58
CA PRO A 33 8.97 -46.83 -65.83
C PRO A 33 10.42 -46.37 -65.57
N ALA A 34 11.37 -47.04 -66.22
CA ALA A 34 12.80 -46.85 -65.99
C ALA A 34 13.20 -45.36 -66.02
N GLY A 35 13.76 -44.86 -64.91
CA GLY A 35 14.46 -43.56 -64.85
C GLY A 35 13.66 -42.35 -64.36
N SER A 36 12.64 -42.51 -63.51
CA SER A 36 11.89 -41.38 -62.94
C SER A 36 11.59 -41.54 -61.44
N CYS A 37 11.63 -40.44 -60.68
CA CYS A 37 11.20 -40.34 -59.30
C CYS A 37 9.66 -40.33 -59.17
N MET A 38 9.15 -40.94 -58.10
CA MET A 38 7.77 -40.77 -57.66
C MET A 38 7.51 -39.36 -57.14
N PRO A 39 6.23 -38.93 -57.01
CA PRO A 39 5.91 -37.64 -56.39
C PRO A 39 6.58 -37.48 -55.02
N PRO A 40 7.16 -36.31 -54.72
CA PRO A 40 7.80 -36.09 -53.43
C PRO A 40 6.82 -36.22 -52.27
N ASP A 41 7.32 -36.64 -51.11
CA ASP A 41 6.54 -36.66 -49.87
C ASP A 41 5.99 -35.29 -49.50
N LYS A 42 4.85 -35.29 -48.79
CA LYS A 42 4.21 -34.06 -48.31
C LYS A 42 5.11 -33.39 -47.27
N VAL A 43 5.28 -32.08 -47.44
CA VAL A 43 5.96 -31.21 -46.48
C VAL A 43 4.90 -30.53 -45.61
N GLU A 44 5.17 -30.43 -44.31
CA GLU A 44 4.19 -29.92 -43.33
C GLU A 44 3.90 -28.42 -43.56
N ASN A 45 4.95 -27.60 -43.66
CA ASN A 45 4.86 -26.13 -43.75
C ASN A 45 4.87 -25.57 -45.19
N ALA A 46 4.91 -26.45 -46.20
CA ALA A 46 5.03 -26.09 -47.60
C ALA A 46 4.18 -27.00 -48.49
N GLU A 47 3.82 -26.49 -49.66
CA GLU A 47 3.09 -27.22 -50.69
C GLU A 47 3.81 -27.12 -52.03
N LEU A 48 3.69 -28.17 -52.84
CA LEU A 48 4.27 -28.20 -54.17
C LEU A 48 3.55 -27.16 -55.04
N VAL A 49 4.29 -26.41 -55.86
CA VAL A 49 3.66 -25.50 -56.83
C VAL A 49 2.72 -26.31 -57.72
N GLU A 50 1.53 -25.77 -58.02
CA GLU A 50 0.42 -26.48 -58.66
C GLU A 50 0.81 -27.18 -59.98
N SER A 51 1.75 -26.60 -60.73
CA SER A 51 2.28 -27.17 -61.97
C SER A 51 2.92 -28.55 -61.79
N PHE A 52 3.43 -28.85 -60.59
CA PHE A 52 4.06 -30.13 -60.26
C PHE A 52 3.13 -31.05 -59.47
N SER A 53 2.11 -30.53 -58.77
CA SER A 53 1.25 -31.34 -57.89
C SER A 53 0.36 -32.33 -58.64
N ALA A 54 0.08 -32.07 -59.91
CA ALA A 54 -0.71 -32.95 -60.78
C ALA A 54 0.12 -34.04 -61.48
N MET A 55 1.45 -33.99 -61.36
CA MET A 55 2.36 -34.90 -62.07
C MET A 55 2.61 -36.17 -61.23
N SER A 56 2.55 -37.33 -61.88
CA SER A 56 2.69 -38.65 -61.22
C SER A 56 4.08 -39.28 -61.36
N SER A 57 4.97 -38.68 -62.14
CA SER A 57 6.33 -39.17 -62.41
C SER A 57 7.26 -38.03 -62.81
N PHE A 58 8.48 -38.01 -62.27
CA PHE A 58 9.46 -36.94 -62.47
C PHE A 58 10.79 -37.49 -62.99
N PRO A 59 11.25 -37.18 -64.22
CA PRO A 59 12.51 -37.70 -64.73
C PRO A 59 13.72 -37.23 -63.90
N VAL A 60 14.81 -38.01 -63.93
CA VAL A 60 16.08 -37.66 -63.26
C VAL A 60 16.55 -36.25 -63.65
N ARG A 61 17.06 -35.49 -62.67
CA ARG A 61 17.41 -34.05 -62.74
C ARG A 61 16.22 -33.09 -62.84
N SER A 62 14.98 -33.56 -62.66
CA SER A 62 13.84 -32.65 -62.48
C SER A 62 13.97 -31.85 -61.19
N ASN A 63 13.73 -30.55 -61.29
CA ASN A 63 13.67 -29.64 -60.15
C ASN A 63 12.21 -29.25 -59.89
N VAL A 64 11.68 -29.67 -58.74
CA VAL A 64 10.35 -29.25 -58.27
C VAL A 64 10.49 -28.11 -57.29
N THR A 65 9.54 -27.19 -57.33
CA THR A 65 9.55 -25.98 -56.50
C THR A 65 8.41 -26.02 -55.51
N TYR A 66 8.66 -25.51 -54.30
CA TYR A 66 7.67 -25.41 -53.24
C TYR A 66 7.27 -23.95 -52.96
N ASN A 67 6.03 -23.78 -52.51
CA ASN A 67 5.54 -22.55 -51.89
C ASN A 67 5.23 -22.79 -50.41
N CYS A 68 5.46 -21.80 -49.55
CA CYS A 68 5.08 -21.95 -48.14
C CYS A 68 3.56 -21.92 -48.00
N ARG A 69 3.01 -22.75 -47.11
CA ARG A 69 1.58 -22.72 -46.79
C ARG A 69 1.19 -21.37 -46.18
N PRO A 70 -0.10 -20.97 -46.25
CA PRO A 70 -0.62 -19.83 -45.51
C PRO A 70 -0.25 -19.90 -44.02
N GLY A 71 0.17 -18.77 -43.44
CA GLY A 71 0.70 -18.73 -42.07
C GLY A 71 2.21 -18.94 -41.96
N TYR A 72 2.89 -19.33 -43.05
CA TYR A 72 4.35 -19.52 -43.10
C TYR A 72 5.01 -18.52 -44.07
N ARG A 73 6.32 -18.32 -43.92
CA ARG A 73 7.15 -17.48 -44.79
C ARG A 73 8.45 -18.19 -45.17
N LYS A 74 8.98 -17.85 -46.35
CA LYS A 74 10.27 -18.36 -46.84
C LYS A 74 11.41 -17.82 -45.97
N ILE A 75 12.39 -18.67 -45.66
CA ILE A 75 13.63 -18.27 -45.00
C ILE A 75 14.57 -17.73 -46.08
N PRO A 76 15.04 -16.47 -45.98
CA PRO A 76 15.96 -15.89 -46.96
C PRO A 76 17.24 -16.71 -47.08
N GLY A 77 17.67 -16.99 -48.32
CA GLY A 77 18.91 -17.73 -48.60
C GLY A 77 18.78 -19.27 -48.58
N MET A 78 17.63 -19.83 -48.19
CA MET A 78 17.41 -21.28 -48.20
C MET A 78 16.81 -21.78 -49.53
N PRO A 79 17.27 -22.93 -50.06
CA PRO A 79 16.71 -23.51 -51.28
C PRO A 79 15.29 -24.05 -51.02
N PHE A 80 14.35 -23.67 -51.89
CA PHE A 80 12.96 -24.11 -51.86
C PHE A 80 12.63 -25.06 -53.02
N THR A 81 13.67 -25.66 -53.60
CA THR A 81 13.61 -26.60 -54.71
C THR A 81 14.15 -27.96 -54.29
N ARG A 82 13.55 -29.04 -54.77
CA ARG A 82 14.10 -30.39 -54.64
C ARG A 82 14.46 -30.95 -56.01
N THR A 83 15.55 -31.70 -56.05
CA THR A 83 16.05 -32.32 -57.29
C THR A 83 15.89 -33.83 -57.21
N CYS A 84 15.37 -34.43 -58.27
CA CYS A 84 15.36 -35.88 -58.44
C CYS A 84 16.78 -36.36 -58.79
N GLY A 85 17.42 -37.07 -57.87
CA GLY A 85 18.77 -37.61 -58.01
C GLY A 85 18.85 -38.77 -59.01
N GLU A 86 20.07 -39.14 -59.40
CA GLU A 86 20.32 -40.27 -60.30
C GLU A 86 20.02 -41.62 -59.64
N ASP A 87 19.97 -41.64 -58.31
CA ASP A 87 19.55 -42.75 -57.46
C ASP A 87 18.02 -42.87 -57.33
N LEU A 88 17.26 -42.07 -58.07
CA LEU A 88 15.79 -41.99 -58.04
C LEU A 88 15.24 -41.55 -56.67
N THR A 89 16.07 -40.91 -55.83
CA THR A 89 15.64 -40.29 -54.59
C THR A 89 15.63 -38.78 -54.72
N TRP A 90 14.71 -38.15 -53.99
CA TRP A 90 14.68 -36.69 -53.93
C TRP A 90 15.74 -36.19 -52.97
N SER A 91 16.44 -35.10 -53.35
CA SER A 91 17.41 -34.43 -52.50
C SER A 91 16.85 -34.16 -51.08
N PRO A 92 17.67 -34.24 -50.02
CA PRO A 92 17.23 -33.96 -48.64
C PRO A 92 16.56 -32.59 -48.54
N ILE A 93 15.58 -32.47 -47.65
CA ILE A 93 14.83 -31.24 -47.43
C ILE A 93 15.32 -30.54 -46.16
N GLU A 94 15.87 -29.34 -46.32
CA GLU A 94 16.18 -28.46 -45.19
C GLU A 94 14.96 -27.61 -44.83
N VAL A 95 14.94 -27.04 -43.62
CA VAL A 95 13.84 -26.18 -43.19
C VAL A 95 13.92 -24.86 -43.96
N PHE A 96 13.06 -24.65 -44.96
CA PHE A 96 13.01 -23.42 -45.78
C PHE A 96 11.75 -22.57 -45.56
N CYS A 97 10.74 -23.09 -44.86
CA CYS A 97 9.55 -22.34 -44.44
C CYS A 97 9.47 -22.29 -42.91
N THR A 98 9.33 -21.10 -42.36
CA THR A 98 9.13 -20.86 -40.93
C THR A 98 7.78 -20.21 -40.66
N ALA A 99 7.18 -20.50 -39.50
CA ALA A 99 5.91 -19.90 -39.12
C ALA A 99 6.05 -18.38 -39.05
N ARG A 100 5.05 -17.66 -39.57
CA ARG A 100 4.94 -16.22 -39.35
C ARG A 100 4.66 -15.98 -37.87
N ARG A 101 5.04 -14.79 -37.40
CA ARG A 101 4.90 -14.42 -36.00
C ARG A 101 3.85 -13.32 -35.85
N CYS A 102 2.92 -13.51 -34.92
CA CYS A 102 2.07 -12.45 -34.42
C CYS A 102 2.91 -11.48 -33.57
N ASN A 103 2.42 -10.24 -33.43
CA ASN A 103 2.99 -9.30 -32.47
C ASN A 103 2.65 -9.74 -31.04
N HIS A 104 3.34 -9.22 -30.02
CA HIS A 104 2.93 -9.46 -28.65
C HIS A 104 1.51 -8.88 -28.42
N PRO A 105 0.58 -9.59 -27.75
CA PRO A 105 -0.79 -9.13 -27.54
C PRO A 105 -0.90 -7.77 -26.81
N GLY A 106 0.15 -7.43 -26.04
CA GLY A 106 0.20 -6.28 -25.15
C GLY A 106 0.18 -6.71 -23.69
N GLU A 107 0.08 -5.73 -22.79
CA GLU A 107 -0.04 -5.95 -21.35
C GLU A 107 -1.51 -5.76 -20.93
N LEU A 108 -1.96 -6.52 -19.94
CA LEU A 108 -3.32 -6.48 -19.41
C LEU A 108 -3.30 -5.74 -18.07
N GLU A 109 -3.98 -4.59 -18.00
CA GLU A 109 -4.08 -3.82 -16.75
C GLU A 109 -4.86 -4.61 -15.69
N ASN A 110 -4.34 -4.65 -14.46
CA ASN A 110 -4.89 -5.43 -13.34
C ASN A 110 -5.05 -6.94 -13.66
N GLY A 111 -4.13 -7.48 -14.47
CA GLY A 111 -4.17 -8.87 -14.89
C GLY A 111 -2.83 -9.39 -15.42
N PHE A 112 -2.87 -10.62 -15.93
CA PHE A 112 -1.71 -11.34 -16.43
C PHE A 112 -1.98 -11.86 -17.84
N VAL A 113 -0.96 -11.72 -18.69
CA VAL A 113 -0.93 -12.27 -20.05
C VAL A 113 0.05 -13.43 -20.08
N HIS A 114 -0.43 -14.62 -20.38
CA HIS A 114 0.40 -15.81 -20.52
C HIS A 114 0.40 -16.25 -21.98
N VAL A 115 1.55 -16.10 -22.64
CA VAL A 115 1.76 -16.43 -24.06
C VAL A 115 2.69 -17.63 -24.17
N THR A 116 2.27 -18.68 -24.89
CA THR A 116 3.10 -19.87 -25.10
C THR A 116 4.21 -19.65 -26.14
N ASP A 117 3.87 -19.04 -27.27
CA ASP A 117 4.79 -18.53 -28.31
C ASP A 117 4.02 -17.50 -29.15
N LEU A 118 4.72 -16.82 -30.06
CA LEU A 118 4.16 -15.83 -30.98
C LEU A 118 3.99 -16.38 -32.41
N THR A 119 4.21 -17.67 -32.64
CA THR A 119 4.12 -18.25 -33.98
C THR A 119 2.68 -18.53 -34.39
N PHE A 120 2.45 -18.69 -35.69
CA PHE A 120 1.15 -19.10 -36.22
C PHE A 120 0.63 -20.36 -35.52
N GLY A 121 -0.61 -20.32 -35.02
CA GLY A 121 -1.23 -21.38 -34.24
C GLY A 121 -0.99 -21.31 -32.73
N SER A 122 -0.11 -20.43 -32.25
CA SER A 122 0.06 -20.19 -30.81
C SER A 122 -1.14 -19.49 -30.18
N THR A 123 -1.24 -19.60 -28.86
CA THR A 123 -2.39 -19.17 -28.09
C THR A 123 -1.94 -18.38 -26.87
N ALA A 124 -2.57 -17.22 -26.64
CA ALA A 124 -2.37 -16.38 -25.46
C ALA A 124 -3.59 -16.49 -24.55
N THR A 125 -3.35 -16.71 -23.26
CA THR A 125 -4.37 -16.83 -22.21
C THR A 125 -4.28 -15.66 -21.24
N PHE A 126 -5.42 -15.21 -20.75
CA PHE A 126 -5.56 -14.05 -19.88
C PHE A 126 -6.18 -14.42 -18.55
N SER A 127 -5.68 -13.83 -17.47
CA SER A 127 -6.27 -13.91 -16.13
C SER A 127 -6.21 -12.55 -15.46
N CYS A 128 -7.11 -12.28 -14.51
CA CYS A 128 -7.11 -11.03 -13.75
C CYS A 128 -6.48 -11.21 -12.37
N GLU A 129 -5.98 -10.11 -11.82
CA GLU A 129 -5.50 -10.05 -10.44
C GLU A 129 -6.64 -10.26 -9.43
N LYS A 130 -6.26 -10.58 -8.19
CA LYS A 130 -7.24 -10.69 -7.10
C LYS A 130 -7.94 -9.35 -6.92
N GLY A 131 -9.28 -9.37 -6.90
CA GLY A 131 -10.07 -8.14 -6.85
C GLY A 131 -10.71 -7.74 -8.17
N TYR A 132 -10.31 -8.40 -9.26
CA TYR A 132 -10.74 -8.06 -10.61
C TYR A 132 -11.38 -9.27 -11.28
N ARG A 133 -12.39 -9.01 -12.11
CA ARG A 133 -13.09 -10.01 -12.91
C ARG A 133 -12.79 -9.79 -14.39
N LEU A 134 -12.60 -10.89 -15.13
CA LEU A 134 -12.29 -10.86 -16.54
C LEU A 134 -13.56 -10.62 -17.37
N TYR A 135 -13.55 -9.58 -18.18
CA TYR A 135 -14.59 -9.27 -19.14
C TYR A 135 -14.05 -9.37 -20.57
N GLY A 136 -14.61 -10.27 -21.37
CA GLY A 136 -14.17 -10.57 -22.73
C GLY A 136 -13.63 -12.00 -22.89
N ASN A 137 -12.81 -12.21 -23.92
CA ASN A 137 -12.24 -13.53 -24.22
C ASN A 137 -11.05 -13.82 -23.29
N SER A 138 -11.10 -14.93 -22.56
CA SER A 138 -9.97 -15.39 -21.72
C SER A 138 -8.81 -15.97 -22.53
N GLN A 139 -8.97 -16.13 -23.85
CA GLN A 139 -7.96 -16.70 -24.72
C GLN A 139 -8.10 -16.16 -26.16
N ILE A 140 -6.96 -15.94 -26.82
CA ILE A 140 -6.86 -15.58 -28.25
C ILE A 140 -5.80 -16.45 -28.94
N SER A 141 -5.95 -16.63 -30.25
CA SER A 141 -5.06 -17.47 -31.08
C SER A 141 -4.51 -16.69 -32.27
N CYS A 142 -3.25 -16.98 -32.63
CA CYS A 142 -2.56 -16.39 -33.77
C CYS A 142 -3.04 -17.05 -35.07
N VAL A 143 -3.90 -16.36 -35.81
CA VAL A 143 -4.58 -16.87 -37.01
C VAL A 143 -4.13 -16.15 -38.27
N ILE A 144 -4.50 -16.67 -39.43
CA ILE A 144 -4.23 -16.02 -40.71
C ILE A 144 -5.18 -14.82 -40.86
N LYS A 145 -4.62 -13.61 -41.00
CA LYS A 145 -5.35 -12.39 -41.39
C LYS A 145 -4.73 -11.79 -42.65
N GLY A 146 -5.51 -11.76 -43.73
CA GLY A 146 -5.05 -11.27 -45.03
C GLY A 146 -3.82 -12.04 -45.54
N LYS A 147 -2.75 -11.31 -45.88
CA LYS A 147 -1.47 -11.90 -46.32
C LYS A 147 -0.54 -12.25 -45.16
N GLY A 148 -0.94 -12.03 -43.91
CA GLY A 148 -0.11 -12.18 -42.71
C GLY A 148 -0.74 -13.08 -41.66
N VAL A 149 -0.26 -12.95 -40.43
CA VAL A 149 -0.86 -13.56 -39.25
C VAL A 149 -1.08 -12.49 -38.20
N ASP A 150 -2.16 -12.61 -37.45
CA ASP A 150 -2.52 -11.69 -36.37
C ASP A 150 -3.46 -12.40 -35.38
N TRP A 151 -3.61 -11.84 -34.19
CA TRP A 151 -4.50 -12.39 -33.17
C TRP A 151 -5.97 -12.30 -33.61
N ASN A 152 -6.74 -13.36 -33.33
CA ASN A 152 -8.17 -13.41 -33.66
C ASN A 152 -9.05 -12.52 -32.74
N GLY A 153 -8.51 -11.99 -31.65
CA GLY A 153 -9.19 -11.11 -30.72
C GLY A 153 -8.24 -10.08 -30.11
N GLY A 154 -8.81 -9.10 -29.41
CA GLY A 154 -8.07 -8.10 -28.63
C GLY A 154 -7.85 -8.54 -27.19
N LEU A 155 -7.17 -7.67 -26.42
CA LEU A 155 -7.02 -7.84 -24.98
C LEU A 155 -8.39 -7.74 -24.27
N PRO A 156 -8.70 -8.62 -23.30
CA PRO A 156 -9.87 -8.46 -22.45
C PRO A 156 -9.69 -7.27 -21.48
N VAL A 157 -10.72 -6.98 -20.70
CA VAL A 157 -10.69 -5.95 -19.64
C VAL A 157 -10.82 -6.63 -18.28
N CYS A 158 -9.94 -6.28 -17.34
CA CYS A 158 -10.08 -6.68 -15.94
C CYS A 158 -10.74 -5.55 -15.15
N GLU A 159 -12.03 -5.72 -14.84
CA GLU A 159 -12.80 -4.74 -14.08
C GLU A 159 -12.76 -5.06 -12.60
N GLY A 160 -12.63 -4.04 -11.74
CA GLY A 160 -12.74 -4.22 -10.30
C GLY A 160 -14.10 -4.81 -9.94
N VAL A 161 -14.10 -5.79 -9.04
CA VAL A 161 -15.35 -6.41 -8.57
C VAL A 161 -16.20 -5.33 -7.89
N PRO A 162 -17.47 -5.15 -8.28
CA PRO A 162 -18.33 -4.12 -7.70
C PRO A 162 -18.79 -4.52 -6.31
N CYS A 163 -18.79 -3.55 -5.39
CA CYS A 163 -19.48 -3.65 -4.11
C CYS A 163 -20.88 -3.03 -4.21
N GLU A 164 -21.80 -3.47 -3.37
CA GLU A 164 -23.05 -2.75 -3.14
C GLU A 164 -22.77 -1.35 -2.55
N PRO A 165 -23.66 -0.37 -2.76
CA PRO A 165 -23.52 0.95 -2.16
C PRO A 165 -23.24 0.88 -0.66
N PRO A 166 -22.37 1.75 -0.11
CA PRO A 166 -22.05 1.74 1.31
C PRO A 166 -23.31 1.90 2.19
N PRO A 167 -23.42 1.14 3.30
CA PRO A 167 -24.56 1.27 4.20
C PRO A 167 -24.70 2.68 4.77
N SER A 168 -25.90 3.27 4.67
CA SER A 168 -26.19 4.55 5.31
C SER A 168 -26.24 4.40 6.83
N ILE A 169 -25.71 5.37 7.57
CA ILE A 169 -25.72 5.38 9.05
C ILE A 169 -26.61 6.51 9.57
N ALA A 170 -27.27 6.30 10.71
CA ALA A 170 -28.05 7.34 11.36
C ALA A 170 -27.13 8.47 11.85
N ASN A 171 -27.58 9.72 11.69
CA ASN A 171 -26.83 10.93 12.10
C ASN A 171 -25.42 11.04 11.51
N GLY A 172 -25.17 10.41 10.36
CA GLY A 172 -23.91 10.54 9.65
C GLY A 172 -24.08 10.49 8.14
N ARG A 173 -22.97 10.72 7.44
CA ARG A 173 -22.83 10.68 5.98
C ARG A 173 -21.50 10.03 5.64
N TYR A 174 -21.34 9.58 4.40
CA TYR A 174 -20.06 9.11 3.87
C TYR A 174 -19.67 9.86 2.60
N THR A 175 -18.40 9.76 2.22
CA THR A 175 -17.88 10.28 0.95
C THR A 175 -18.43 9.47 -0.22
N GLU A 176 -19.21 10.10 -1.09
CA GLU A 176 -19.72 9.48 -2.31
C GLU A 176 -18.61 9.31 -3.36
N ALA A 177 -18.74 8.30 -4.21
CA ALA A 177 -17.87 8.02 -5.33
C ALA A 177 -18.71 7.65 -6.55
N ASP A 178 -18.20 7.88 -7.75
CA ASP A 178 -18.93 7.60 -9.00
C ASP A 178 -19.27 6.11 -9.17
N SER A 179 -18.42 5.23 -8.63
CA SER A 179 -18.65 3.79 -8.59
C SER A 179 -17.93 3.17 -7.40
N TYR A 180 -18.50 2.09 -6.85
CA TYR A 180 -17.92 1.35 -5.72
C TYR A 180 -17.37 0.03 -6.23
N VAL A 181 -16.09 0.02 -6.58
CA VAL A 181 -15.35 -1.17 -7.05
C VAL A 181 -14.24 -1.53 -6.07
N TYR A 182 -13.62 -2.69 -6.24
CA TYR A 182 -12.49 -3.16 -5.43
C TYR A 182 -11.48 -2.05 -5.10
N GLN A 183 -11.07 -1.98 -3.83
CA GLN A 183 -10.21 -0.93 -3.22
C GLN A 183 -10.81 0.48 -3.09
N THR A 184 -12.05 0.71 -3.57
CA THR A 184 -12.74 1.98 -3.29
C THR A 184 -12.93 2.13 -1.79
N THR A 185 -12.50 3.27 -1.24
CA THR A 185 -12.61 3.58 0.19
C THR A 185 -13.64 4.67 0.41
N VAL A 186 -14.51 4.48 1.39
CA VAL A 186 -15.47 5.50 1.82
C VAL A 186 -15.22 5.87 3.27
N THR A 187 -15.25 7.16 3.55
CA THR A 187 -15.02 7.72 4.89
C THR A 187 -16.33 8.29 5.42
N TYR A 188 -16.73 7.83 6.60
CA TYR A 188 -17.90 8.28 7.32
C TYR A 188 -17.57 9.49 8.20
N SER A 189 -18.56 10.35 8.37
CA SER A 189 -18.52 11.50 9.26
C SER A 189 -19.89 11.70 9.89
N CYS A 190 -19.91 12.14 11.15
CA CYS A 190 -21.17 12.47 11.80
C CYS A 190 -21.71 13.82 11.31
N ASN A 191 -23.03 13.96 11.36
CA ASN A 191 -23.72 15.18 11.00
C ASN A 191 -23.48 16.24 12.06
N ASP A 192 -23.40 17.50 11.63
CA ASP A 192 -23.26 18.62 12.56
C ASP A 192 -24.54 18.79 13.40
N VAL A 193 -24.35 19.06 14.69
CA VAL A 193 -25.45 19.38 15.61
C VAL A 193 -25.57 20.90 15.81
N PRO A 194 -26.79 21.42 16.04
CA PRO A 194 -26.96 22.83 16.39
C PRO A 194 -26.15 23.22 17.63
N LYS A 195 -25.68 24.47 17.67
CA LYS A 195 -24.92 25.00 18.82
C LYS A 195 -25.73 24.86 20.11
N GLY A 196 -25.08 24.36 21.16
CA GLY A 196 -25.69 24.14 22.48
C GLY A 196 -26.32 22.75 22.67
N LYS A 197 -26.21 21.86 21.69
CA LYS A 197 -26.49 20.43 21.86
C LYS A 197 -25.21 19.61 21.84
N ASP A 198 -25.31 18.43 22.42
CA ASP A 198 -24.24 17.46 22.52
C ASP A 198 -23.84 16.92 21.13
N PRO A 199 -22.54 16.94 20.78
CA PRO A 199 -22.07 16.47 19.48
C PRO A 199 -22.09 14.95 19.36
N PHE A 200 -22.29 14.46 18.14
CA PHE A 200 -22.13 13.05 17.83
C PHE A 200 -20.64 12.68 17.80
N SER A 201 -20.34 11.54 18.41
CA SER A 201 -19.06 10.86 18.32
C SER A 201 -19.15 9.72 17.32
N LEU A 202 -18.11 9.58 16.49
CA LEU A 202 -18.00 8.47 15.55
C LEU A 202 -17.35 7.29 16.27
N ILE A 203 -18.10 6.21 16.43
CA ILE A 203 -17.66 4.99 17.12
C ILE A 203 -17.42 3.89 16.09
N GLY A 204 -16.21 3.33 16.11
CA GLY A 204 -15.76 2.33 15.14
C GLY A 204 -14.82 2.91 14.08
N ALA A 205 -14.52 2.12 13.04
CA ALA A 205 -13.63 2.55 11.97
C ALA A 205 -14.27 3.67 11.13
N SER A 206 -13.58 4.81 10.99
CA SER A 206 -14.08 5.94 10.20
C SER A 206 -14.12 5.67 8.69
N SER A 207 -13.42 4.63 8.22
CA SER A 207 -13.40 4.26 6.81
C SER A 207 -13.52 2.75 6.61
N ILE A 208 -14.23 2.37 5.56
CA ILE A 208 -14.30 0.99 5.05
C ILE A 208 -13.91 1.00 3.58
N PHE A 209 -13.41 -0.13 3.09
CA PHE A 209 -13.00 -0.27 1.69
C PHE A 209 -13.61 -1.51 1.05
N CYS A 210 -13.86 -1.45 -0.25
CA CYS A 210 -14.41 -2.56 -1.01
C CYS A 210 -13.34 -3.64 -1.18
N THR A 211 -13.65 -4.85 -0.73
CA THR A 211 -12.79 -6.04 -0.84
C THR A 211 -13.57 -7.18 -1.50
N VAL A 212 -12.95 -8.35 -1.67
CA VAL A 212 -13.59 -9.53 -2.26
C VAL A 212 -13.85 -10.57 -1.17
N GLY A 213 -15.11 -11.03 -1.09
CA GLY A 213 -15.55 -12.10 -0.19
C GLY A 213 -15.23 -13.51 -0.71
N GLY A 214 -15.64 -14.53 0.05
CA GLY A 214 -15.38 -15.95 -0.30
C GLY A 214 -16.00 -16.37 -1.64
N ASP A 215 -17.14 -15.77 -2.01
CA ASP A 215 -17.89 -16.10 -3.22
C ASP A 215 -17.43 -15.29 -4.45
N SER A 216 -16.24 -14.67 -4.42
CA SER A 216 -15.72 -13.75 -5.45
C SER A 216 -16.55 -12.48 -5.71
N ASN A 217 -17.56 -12.22 -4.87
CA ASN A 217 -18.35 -10.99 -4.89
C ASN A 217 -17.70 -9.88 -4.05
N GLY A 218 -18.02 -8.63 -4.36
CA GLY A 218 -17.54 -7.46 -3.63
C GLY A 218 -18.24 -7.32 -2.27
N VAL A 219 -17.47 -7.13 -1.22
CA VAL A 219 -17.94 -6.96 0.16
C VAL A 219 -17.15 -5.84 0.83
N TRP A 220 -17.79 -5.05 1.70
CA TRP A 220 -17.08 -4.04 2.49
C TRP A 220 -16.17 -4.67 3.55
N SER A 221 -15.02 -4.06 3.81
CA SER A 221 -13.96 -4.56 4.70
C SER A 221 -14.38 -4.78 6.16
N GLY A 222 -15.49 -4.17 6.59
CA GLY A 222 -16.01 -4.27 7.94
C GLY A 222 -17.38 -3.61 8.10
N PRO A 223 -17.95 -3.66 9.30
CA PRO A 223 -19.21 -2.98 9.60
C PRO A 223 -19.05 -1.46 9.54
N PRO A 224 -20.12 -0.70 9.18
CA PRO A 224 -20.09 0.75 9.20
C PRO A 224 -19.99 1.27 10.65
N PRO A 225 -19.41 2.47 10.87
CA PRO A 225 -19.37 3.08 12.19
C PRO A 225 -20.74 3.61 12.62
N ARG A 226 -20.88 3.96 13.90
CA ARG A 226 -22.10 4.55 14.48
C ARG A 226 -21.84 5.96 14.97
N CYS A 227 -22.81 6.85 14.75
CA CYS A 227 -22.77 8.24 15.22
C CYS A 227 -23.72 8.41 16.39
N GLU A 228 -23.16 8.46 17.59
CA GLU A 228 -23.91 8.47 18.85
C GLU A 228 -23.43 9.59 19.76
N VAL A 229 -24.32 10.08 20.63
CA VAL A 229 -23.91 11.05 21.66
C VAL A 229 -23.24 10.26 22.78
N VAL A 230 -21.93 10.45 22.92
CA VAL A 230 -21.12 9.86 24.00
C VAL A 230 -20.54 11.00 24.80
N ILE A 231 -20.95 11.13 26.06
CA ILE A 231 -20.45 12.15 26.97
C ILE A 231 -20.11 11.51 28.30
N CYS A 232 -18.83 11.52 28.63
CA CYS A 232 -18.36 11.10 29.94
C CYS A 232 -18.47 12.25 30.95
N GLU A 233 -18.78 11.90 32.19
CA GLU A 233 -18.77 12.86 33.30
C GLU A 233 -17.39 13.50 33.46
N ASN A 234 -17.35 14.72 33.99
CA ASN A 234 -16.10 15.37 34.35
C ASN A 234 -15.40 14.57 35.46
N PRO A 235 -14.24 13.93 35.19
CA PRO A 235 -13.61 13.07 36.19
C PRO A 235 -12.90 13.92 37.24
N GLU A 236 -13.24 13.69 38.51
CA GLU A 236 -12.65 14.36 39.67
C GLU A 236 -11.99 13.33 40.59
N ILE A 237 -10.76 13.62 41.01
CA ILE A 237 -9.94 12.75 41.86
C ILE A 237 -9.66 13.52 43.15
N ARG A 238 -9.97 12.93 44.31
CA ARG A 238 -9.67 13.55 45.61
C ARG A 238 -8.19 13.47 45.89
N ASN A 239 -7.60 14.57 46.38
CA ASN A 239 -6.15 14.69 46.62
C ASN A 239 -5.32 14.43 45.36
N GLY A 240 -5.86 14.84 44.21
CA GLY A 240 -5.19 14.77 42.93
C GLY A 240 -5.73 15.85 41.98
N ARG A 241 -4.96 16.11 40.93
CA ARG A 241 -5.22 17.14 39.93
C ARG A 241 -5.12 16.58 38.52
N LYS A 242 -5.80 17.22 37.58
CA LYS A 242 -5.63 16.93 36.15
C LYS A 242 -4.33 17.56 35.66
N LEU A 243 -3.54 16.81 34.91
CA LEU A 243 -2.35 17.31 34.22
C LEU A 243 -2.66 17.68 32.76
N PHE A 244 -3.40 16.81 32.07
CA PHE A 244 -3.72 16.95 30.64
C PHE A 244 -5.17 16.55 30.35
N GLY A 245 -5.69 16.95 29.19
CA GLY A 245 -7.06 16.63 28.79
C GLY A 245 -8.10 17.51 29.48
N PHE A 246 -7.86 18.81 29.58
CA PHE A 246 -8.88 19.76 30.04
C PHE A 246 -9.86 20.05 28.89
N ALA A 247 -11.15 19.78 29.12
CA ALA A 247 -12.21 20.06 28.17
C ALA A 247 -13.49 20.47 28.92
N SER A 248 -14.39 21.17 28.23
CA SER A 248 -15.72 21.49 28.76
C SER A 248 -16.66 20.28 28.74
N HIS A 249 -16.49 19.38 27.77
CA HIS A 249 -17.20 18.11 27.64
C HIS A 249 -16.23 17.04 27.14
N TYR A 250 -16.39 15.82 27.65
CA TYR A 250 -15.56 14.68 27.30
C TYR A 250 -16.32 13.74 26.38
N THR A 251 -15.95 13.70 25.11
CA THR A 251 -16.55 12.81 24.10
C THR A 251 -15.77 11.51 23.98
N TYR A 252 -16.28 10.55 23.20
CA TYR A 252 -15.59 9.30 22.93
C TYR A 252 -14.12 9.51 22.54
N GLY A 253 -13.22 8.71 23.12
CA GLY A 253 -11.78 8.77 22.89
C GLY A 253 -11.06 9.93 23.59
N SER A 254 -11.79 10.83 24.28
CA SER A 254 -11.14 11.84 25.12
C SER A 254 -10.34 11.16 26.22
N ALA A 255 -9.09 11.59 26.40
CA ALA A 255 -8.20 11.08 27.43
C ALA A 255 -7.86 12.17 28.44
N VAL A 256 -7.84 11.81 29.72
CA VAL A 256 -7.49 12.71 30.83
C VAL A 256 -6.43 12.04 31.68
N THR A 257 -5.36 12.79 31.96
CA THR A 257 -4.24 12.31 32.77
C THR A 257 -4.23 13.05 34.11
N PHE A 258 -3.96 12.31 35.18
CA PHE A 258 -3.98 12.80 36.55
C PHE A 258 -2.62 12.71 37.22
N GLU A 259 -2.47 13.47 38.30
CA GLU A 259 -1.35 13.41 39.25
C GLU A 259 -1.92 13.56 40.65
N CYS A 260 -1.38 12.82 41.62
CA CYS A 260 -1.76 13.01 43.00
C CYS A 260 -1.10 14.25 43.61
N ASP A 261 -1.78 14.88 44.56
CA ASP A 261 -1.23 15.99 45.33
C ASP A 261 -0.02 15.52 46.17
N PRO A 262 0.84 16.44 46.64
CA PRO A 262 1.96 16.08 47.51
C PRO A 262 1.51 15.22 48.70
N ASP A 263 2.31 14.21 49.03
CA ASP A 263 2.06 13.22 50.09
C ASP A 263 0.96 12.17 49.79
N TYR A 264 0.53 12.07 48.53
CA TYR A 264 -0.37 11.02 48.05
C TYR A 264 0.26 10.18 46.92
N VAL A 265 -0.09 8.90 46.89
CA VAL A 265 0.28 7.90 45.87
C VAL A 265 -0.91 7.59 44.99
N MET A 266 -0.69 7.47 43.68
CA MET A 266 -1.71 7.00 42.76
C MET A 266 -1.88 5.48 42.78
N SER A 267 -3.12 5.03 42.95
CA SER A 267 -3.56 3.65 42.76
C SER A 267 -4.45 3.58 41.52
N GLY A 268 -4.03 2.78 40.53
CA GLY A 268 -4.69 2.67 39.23
C GLY A 268 -3.91 3.33 38.08
N ALA A 269 -4.58 3.53 36.95
CA ALA A 269 -3.98 4.16 35.77
C ALA A 269 -4.00 5.69 35.89
N ASP A 270 -2.90 6.32 35.52
CA ASP A 270 -2.76 7.78 35.49
C ASP A 270 -3.57 8.44 34.37
N THR A 271 -3.80 7.71 33.29
CA THR A 271 -4.57 8.16 32.14
C THR A 271 -5.83 7.30 31.95
N ILE A 272 -6.98 7.96 31.86
CA ILE A 272 -8.28 7.34 31.60
C ILE A 272 -8.89 7.86 30.30
N THR A 273 -9.60 6.99 29.57
CA THR A 273 -10.20 7.32 28.26
C THR A 273 -11.72 7.12 28.28
N CYS A 274 -12.45 8.06 27.69
CA CYS A 274 -13.90 8.00 27.58
C CYS A 274 -14.32 6.93 26.55
N GLN A 275 -15.05 5.92 27.01
CA GLN A 275 -15.51 4.79 26.21
C GLN A 275 -16.89 5.03 25.59
N GLU A 276 -17.29 4.14 24.69
CA GLU A 276 -18.56 4.22 23.95
C GLU A 276 -19.80 4.19 24.85
N ASN A 277 -19.71 3.55 26.01
CA ASN A 277 -20.79 3.48 27.00
C ASN A 277 -20.85 4.71 27.91
N SER A 278 -20.17 5.81 27.56
CA SER A 278 -20.07 7.03 28.37
C SER A 278 -19.43 6.82 29.75
N THR A 279 -18.58 5.81 29.89
CA THR A 279 -17.79 5.55 31.11
C THR A 279 -16.30 5.69 30.87
N TRP A 280 -15.55 5.93 31.94
CA TRP A 280 -14.10 6.03 31.90
C TRP A 280 -13.44 4.65 32.01
N TYR A 281 -12.49 4.36 31.13
CA TYR A 281 -11.66 3.17 31.20
C TYR A 281 -10.17 3.49 30.92
N PRO A 282 -9.22 3.00 31.74
CA PRO A 282 -9.43 2.33 33.03
C PRO A 282 -10.26 3.15 34.03
N PRO A 283 -10.81 2.57 35.11
CA PRO A 283 -11.58 3.33 36.08
C PRO A 283 -10.72 4.45 36.69
N LYS A 284 -11.40 5.49 37.18
CA LYS A 284 -10.76 6.66 37.82
C LYS A 284 -9.75 6.21 38.89
N PRO A 285 -8.50 6.73 38.89
CA PRO A 285 -7.52 6.38 39.90
C PRO A 285 -7.90 6.91 41.29
N THR A 286 -7.29 6.37 42.34
CA THR A 286 -7.44 6.87 43.71
C THR A 286 -6.09 7.36 44.23
N CYS A 287 -6.09 8.51 44.90
CA CYS A 287 -4.91 9.03 45.56
C CYS A 287 -4.96 8.69 47.06
N GLU A 288 -4.07 7.82 47.51
CA GLU A 288 -3.98 7.35 48.88
C GLU A 288 -2.84 8.04 49.60
N LYS A 289 -3.06 8.43 50.87
CA LYS A 289 -2.01 9.14 51.63
C LYS A 289 -0.86 8.18 51.94
N ILE A 290 0.37 8.66 51.75
CA ILE A 290 1.57 7.89 52.08
C ILE A 290 1.56 7.54 53.58
N GLY A 291 1.82 6.28 53.90
CA GLY A 291 1.97 5.82 55.28
C GLY A 291 3.33 6.22 55.85
N GLU A 292 3.47 6.24 57.17
CA GLU A 292 4.74 6.58 57.83
C GLU A 292 5.91 5.67 57.40
N ASP A 293 5.60 4.47 56.89
CA ASP A 293 6.56 3.48 56.40
C ASP A 293 6.64 3.37 54.86
N SER A 294 6.12 4.33 54.07
CA SER A 294 6.22 4.30 52.60
C SER A 294 6.78 5.59 51.96
N CYS A 295 7.22 5.48 50.71
CA CYS A 295 7.72 6.59 49.88
C CYS A 295 7.08 6.58 48.48
N ASN A 296 6.87 7.76 47.90
CA ASN A 296 6.50 7.89 46.49
C ASN A 296 7.68 7.55 45.59
N ALA A 297 7.38 7.23 44.32
CA ALA A 297 8.38 7.23 43.26
C ALA A 297 9.17 8.55 43.26
N PRO A 298 10.51 8.50 43.32
CA PRO A 298 11.34 9.69 43.30
C PRO A 298 11.23 10.36 41.93
N VAL A 299 10.97 11.66 41.91
CA VAL A 299 10.95 12.44 40.67
C VAL A 299 12.40 12.70 40.25
N VAL A 300 12.82 12.07 39.14
CA VAL A 300 14.19 12.21 38.60
C VAL A 300 14.14 12.97 37.28
N LEU A 301 14.76 14.15 37.23
CA LEU A 301 14.94 14.89 35.98
C LEU A 301 16.08 14.26 35.18
N ASN A 302 15.87 14.04 33.88
CA ASN A 302 16.87 13.43 32.98
C ASN A 302 17.37 12.05 33.46
N GLY A 303 16.47 11.23 34.00
CA GLY A 303 16.76 9.86 34.42
C GLY A 303 15.49 9.00 34.52
N GLU A 304 15.68 7.70 34.69
CA GLU A 304 14.61 6.72 34.90
C GLU A 304 14.77 6.01 36.25
N VAL A 305 13.66 5.61 36.86
CA VAL A 305 13.60 4.83 38.11
C VAL A 305 13.37 3.36 37.75
N VAL A 306 14.17 2.44 38.28
CA VAL A 306 14.07 1.00 37.98
C VAL A 306 14.09 0.18 39.28
N PRO A 307 13.07 -0.65 39.57
CA PRO A 307 11.77 -0.73 38.89
C PRO A 307 10.91 0.50 39.20
N LEU A 308 10.14 0.99 38.22
CA LEU A 308 9.18 2.07 38.41
C LEU A 308 7.87 1.51 38.98
N GLU A 309 7.57 1.87 40.22
CA GLU A 309 6.35 1.54 40.94
C GLU A 309 5.80 2.84 41.55
N ASN A 310 4.50 2.89 41.85
CA ASN A 310 3.90 4.12 42.39
C ASN A 310 4.25 4.36 43.87
N ALA A 311 4.59 3.30 44.62
CA ALA A 311 5.00 3.37 46.03
C ALA A 311 6.05 2.30 46.38
N TYR A 312 6.87 2.65 47.38
CA TYR A 312 7.91 1.79 47.93
C TYR A 312 7.81 1.72 49.44
N LEU A 313 7.98 0.53 50.01
CA LEU A 313 8.01 0.31 51.45
C LEU A 313 9.37 0.70 52.04
N ARG A 314 9.40 1.05 53.32
CA ARG A 314 10.63 1.31 54.07
C ARG A 314 11.60 0.14 53.92
N GLY A 315 12.81 0.45 53.45
CA GLY A 315 13.86 -0.53 53.19
C GLY A 315 13.93 -1.02 51.73
N GLU A 316 12.91 -0.76 50.91
CA GLU A 316 12.98 -1.02 49.47
C GLU A 316 13.92 -0.03 48.77
N SER A 317 14.62 -0.52 47.76
CA SER A 317 15.62 0.25 47.04
C SER A 317 15.33 0.25 45.54
N VAL A 318 15.49 1.41 44.92
CA VAL A 318 15.37 1.60 43.48
C VAL A 318 16.69 2.05 42.90
N GLN A 319 16.94 1.63 41.66
CA GLN A 319 18.09 2.05 40.90
C GLN A 319 17.67 3.20 39.99
N ILE A 320 18.33 4.34 40.14
CA ILE A 320 18.15 5.50 39.27
C ILE A 320 19.21 5.44 38.19
N ARG A 321 18.79 5.53 36.94
CA ARG A 321 19.67 5.51 35.78
C ARG A 321 19.56 6.85 35.06
N CYS A 322 20.65 7.59 34.97
CA CYS A 322 20.63 8.86 34.26
C CYS A 322 20.48 8.65 32.74
N SER A 323 19.84 9.61 32.08
CA SER A 323 19.75 9.66 30.62
C SER A 323 21.15 9.79 29.98
N PRO A 324 21.32 9.42 28.70
CA PRO A 324 22.58 9.56 28.00
C PRO A 324 23.15 10.99 28.11
N HIS A 325 24.45 11.12 28.36
CA HIS A 325 25.17 12.39 28.59
C HIS A 325 24.91 13.09 29.94
N CYS A 326 24.24 12.41 30.87
CA CYS A 326 24.06 12.87 32.24
C CYS A 326 24.74 11.93 33.25
N ILE A 327 25.37 12.53 34.25
CA ILE A 327 26.10 11.83 35.31
C ILE A 327 25.66 12.38 36.67
N PHE A 328 25.75 11.54 37.70
CA PHE A 328 25.64 12.00 39.07
C PHE A 328 26.87 12.84 39.45
N PRO A 329 26.78 13.67 40.50
CA PRO A 329 27.90 14.49 40.97
C PRO A 329 29.16 13.70 41.36
N ASP A 330 29.01 12.40 41.63
CA ASP A 330 30.10 11.45 41.93
C ASP A 330 30.74 10.81 40.67
N GLY A 331 30.25 11.14 39.48
CA GLY A 331 30.72 10.61 38.20
C GLY A 331 30.06 9.29 37.77
N GLY A 332 29.12 8.75 38.56
CA GLY A 332 28.35 7.55 38.20
C GLY A 332 27.22 7.85 37.21
N THR A 333 26.79 6.84 36.45
CA THR A 333 25.59 6.90 35.59
C THR A 333 24.37 6.24 36.24
N GLU A 334 24.59 5.49 37.32
CA GLU A 334 23.56 4.77 38.06
C GLU A 334 23.80 4.96 39.57
N MET A 335 22.74 5.19 40.33
CA MET A 335 22.79 5.24 41.79
C MET A 335 21.63 4.45 42.37
N THR A 336 21.81 3.87 43.56
CA THR A 336 20.73 3.18 44.26
C THR A 336 20.29 4.03 45.46
N ILE A 337 18.98 4.28 45.56
CA ILE A 337 18.38 4.98 46.69
C ILE A 337 17.40 4.07 47.41
N THR A 338 17.28 4.23 48.72
CA THR A 338 16.47 3.40 49.61
C THR A 338 15.43 4.25 50.34
N CYS A 339 14.18 3.78 50.38
CA CYS A 339 13.10 4.46 51.08
C CYS A 339 13.29 4.36 52.60
N GLN A 340 13.28 5.50 53.29
CA GLN A 340 13.40 5.60 54.76
C GLN A 340 12.04 5.73 55.48
N GLY A 341 10.94 5.82 54.72
CA GLY A 341 9.59 6.05 55.21
C GLY A 341 9.21 7.53 55.23
N GLY A 342 7.92 7.84 55.31
CA GLY A 342 7.40 9.21 55.34
C GLY A 342 7.78 10.05 54.12
N ASN A 343 7.87 9.42 52.94
CA ASN A 343 8.32 10.05 51.70
C ASN A 343 9.77 10.59 51.71
N VAL A 344 10.65 10.02 52.54
CA VAL A 344 12.06 10.39 52.60
C VAL A 344 12.92 9.29 52.00
N TRP A 345 13.78 9.67 51.05
CA TRP A 345 14.80 8.80 50.45
C TRP A 345 16.17 9.07 51.08
N ASN A 346 17.00 8.04 51.21
CA ASN A 346 18.35 8.16 51.79
C ASN A 346 19.28 9.15 51.06
N SER A 347 19.04 9.36 49.76
CA SER A 347 19.80 10.25 48.89
C SER A 347 18.87 10.92 47.88
N LYS A 348 19.19 12.14 47.47
CA LYS A 348 18.47 12.86 46.41
C LYS A 348 19.09 12.57 45.04
N PRO A 349 18.37 11.95 44.09
CA PRO A 349 18.91 11.66 42.77
C PRO A 349 18.87 12.89 41.86
N ASP A 350 19.99 13.61 41.79
CA ASP A 350 20.15 14.76 40.90
C ASP A 350 21.10 14.39 39.74
N CYS A 351 20.57 14.03 38.57
CA CYS A 351 21.35 13.80 37.36
C CYS A 351 21.82 15.15 36.77
N ALA A 352 23.12 15.41 36.80
CA ALA A 352 23.75 16.56 36.17
C ALA A 352 24.18 16.19 34.75
N CYS A 353 23.53 16.79 33.76
CA CYS A 353 23.98 16.66 32.38
C CYS A 353 25.17 17.57 32.16
N SER A 354 26.23 17.06 31.53
CA SER A 354 27.32 17.91 31.07
C SER A 354 26.76 18.86 30.04
N THR A 355 26.42 20.07 30.48
CA THR A 355 26.36 21.20 29.57
C THR A 355 27.78 21.35 29.04
N VAL A 356 28.00 20.90 27.80
CA VAL A 356 28.86 21.65 26.88
C VAL A 356 28.58 23.13 27.17
N PRO A 357 29.62 23.98 27.37
CA PRO A 357 29.45 25.33 27.88
C PRO A 357 28.24 25.97 27.23
N SER A 358 27.35 26.45 28.09
CA SER A 358 26.17 27.23 27.77
C SER A 358 26.58 28.51 27.07
N ASP A 359 26.92 28.40 25.79
CA ASP A 359 26.64 29.41 24.80
C ASP A 359 25.40 28.96 24.04
N SER A 360 24.29 29.57 24.46
CA SER A 360 23.00 29.63 23.77
C SER A 360 22.23 28.30 23.65
N ASP A 361 21.08 28.26 24.32
CA ASP A 361 19.88 27.86 23.58
C ASP A 361 19.81 28.80 22.36
N SER A 362 20.42 28.40 21.25
CA SER A 362 20.47 29.20 20.02
C SER A 362 19.10 29.21 19.34
N SER A 363 18.12 28.48 19.90
CA SER A 363 16.73 28.53 19.49
C SER A 363 16.18 29.94 19.70
N PRO A 364 15.74 30.61 18.64
CA PRO A 364 15.18 31.94 18.77
C PRO A 364 13.83 31.87 19.48
N VAL A 365 13.64 32.68 20.52
CA VAL A 365 12.35 32.79 21.22
C VAL A 365 11.38 33.59 20.34
N ILE A 366 10.35 32.92 19.83
CA ILE A 366 9.31 33.55 18.98
C ILE A 366 8.08 33.85 19.85
N ALA A 367 7.87 35.12 20.20
CA ALA A 367 6.67 35.53 20.91
C ALA A 367 5.43 35.26 20.03
N HIS A 368 4.48 34.47 20.54
CA HIS A 368 3.24 34.10 19.86
C HIS A 368 3.42 33.31 18.54
N GLY A 369 4.50 32.53 18.44
CA GLY A 369 4.72 31.58 17.35
C GLY A 369 5.46 30.33 17.81
N ARG A 370 5.67 29.41 16.87
CA ARG A 370 6.39 28.14 17.07
C ARG A 370 7.26 27.82 15.86
N ILE A 371 8.30 27.02 16.09
CA ILE A 371 9.09 26.41 15.02
C ILE A 371 8.35 25.15 14.55
N ILE A 372 8.06 25.05 13.26
CA ILE A 372 7.36 23.91 12.65
C ILE A 372 8.32 22.91 12.00
N GLU A 373 9.54 23.34 11.68
CA GLU A 373 10.53 22.53 10.98
C GLU A 373 11.95 22.93 11.39
N GLY A 374 12.86 21.97 11.49
CA GLY A 374 14.28 22.24 11.84
C GLY A 374 14.55 22.46 13.32
N LYS A 375 13.64 22.13 14.24
CA LYS A 375 13.89 22.27 15.69
C LYS A 375 14.99 21.31 16.15
N LYS A 376 16.10 21.86 16.66
CA LYS A 376 17.25 21.10 17.18
C LYS A 376 17.61 21.61 18.58
N PRO A 377 18.22 20.76 19.45
CA PRO A 377 18.70 21.18 20.76
C PRO A 377 19.92 22.13 20.69
N ALA A 378 20.60 22.19 19.54
CA ALA A 378 21.68 23.14 19.24
C ALA A 378 21.79 23.32 17.71
N TYR A 379 22.23 24.51 17.28
CA TYR A 379 22.34 24.87 15.86
C TYR A 379 23.81 25.05 15.43
N SER A 380 24.16 24.48 14.28
CA SER A 380 25.46 24.69 13.60
C SER A 380 25.31 25.67 12.44
N VAL A 381 26.38 26.38 12.07
CA VAL A 381 26.35 27.33 10.94
C VAL A 381 25.85 26.61 9.68
N GLY A 382 24.78 27.11 9.09
CA GLY A 382 24.11 26.48 7.94
C GLY A 382 22.81 25.72 8.27
N ASP A 383 22.47 25.54 9.54
CA ASP A 383 21.18 24.98 9.95
C ASP A 383 20.05 25.98 9.75
N SER A 384 18.91 25.52 9.22
CA SER A 384 17.74 26.37 8.97
C SER A 384 16.50 25.91 9.74
N ILE A 385 15.63 26.87 10.04
CA ILE A 385 14.36 26.64 10.72
C ILE A 385 13.21 27.36 10.04
N THR A 386 12.01 26.81 10.20
CA THR A 386 10.77 27.40 9.67
C THR A 386 9.82 27.76 10.82
N ILE A 387 9.28 28.97 10.79
CA ILE A 387 8.51 29.58 11.88
C ILE A 387 7.07 29.87 11.45
N GLU A 388 6.13 29.53 12.32
CA GLU A 388 4.69 29.76 12.17
C GLU A 388 4.13 30.53 13.37
N CYS A 389 3.28 31.54 13.13
CA CYS A 389 2.58 32.25 14.20
C CYS A 389 1.31 31.52 14.64
N TYR A 390 0.95 31.66 15.92
CA TYR A 390 -0.33 31.14 16.42
C TYR A 390 -1.53 31.86 15.78
N THR A 391 -2.69 31.22 15.82
CA THR A 391 -3.93 31.72 15.22
C THR A 391 -4.25 33.15 15.74
N GLY A 392 -4.55 34.07 14.82
CA GLY A 392 -4.81 35.48 15.14
C GLY A 392 -3.58 36.40 15.08
N TYR A 393 -2.38 35.87 14.81
CA TYR A 393 -1.15 36.64 14.62
C TYR A 393 -0.62 36.51 13.19
N THR A 394 -0.05 37.59 12.65
CA THR A 394 0.60 37.63 11.33
C THR A 394 2.12 37.69 11.49
N LEU A 395 2.83 36.87 10.71
CA LEU A 395 4.28 36.83 10.68
C LEU A 395 4.84 38.08 9.98
N HIS A 396 5.70 38.83 10.68
CA HIS A 396 6.46 39.95 10.12
C HIS A 396 7.94 39.60 10.08
N GLY A 397 8.42 39.23 8.90
CA GLY A 397 9.78 38.79 8.62
C GLY A 397 9.80 37.59 7.68
N ALA A 398 10.96 36.95 7.52
CA ALA A 398 11.07 35.71 6.75
C ALA A 398 10.62 34.52 7.61
N ALA A 399 9.78 33.63 7.05
CA ALA A 399 9.36 32.41 7.73
C ALA A 399 10.49 31.38 7.85
N HIS A 400 11.45 31.45 6.94
CA HIS A 400 12.62 30.57 6.88
C HIS A 400 13.88 31.39 7.19
N ILE A 401 14.64 30.95 8.19
CA ILE A 401 15.87 31.63 8.65
C ILE A 401 16.99 30.62 8.88
N GLU A 402 18.23 31.05 8.67
CA GLU A 402 19.43 30.21 8.76
C GLU A 402 20.38 30.70 9.86
N TYR A 403 20.97 29.77 10.61
CA TYR A 403 21.88 30.07 11.70
C TYR A 403 23.27 30.43 11.16
N VAL A 404 23.74 31.64 11.49
CA VAL A 404 25.03 32.17 11.03
C VAL A 404 26.12 32.18 12.10
N GLY A 405 25.84 31.61 13.29
CA GLY A 405 26.78 31.51 14.41
C GLY A 405 26.54 32.56 15.50
N GLU A 406 27.10 32.34 16.69
CA GLU A 406 27.06 33.26 17.84
C GLU A 406 25.65 33.76 18.23
N GLY A 407 24.62 32.90 18.13
CA GLY A 407 23.24 33.27 18.45
C GLY A 407 22.52 34.13 17.40
N ARG A 408 23.11 34.35 16.22
CA ARG A 408 22.54 35.20 15.15
C ARG A 408 21.92 34.35 14.03
N TRP A 409 20.79 34.85 13.51
CA TRP A 409 20.02 34.26 12.41
C TRP A 409 19.95 35.22 11.22
N SER A 410 19.99 34.68 10.01
CA SER A 410 19.86 35.43 8.76
C SER A 410 18.80 34.79 7.86
N PRO A 411 17.73 35.50 7.47
CA PRO A 411 17.31 36.82 7.94
C PRO A 411 17.04 36.89 9.46
N GLU A 412 16.93 38.10 10.02
CA GLU A 412 16.63 38.29 11.44
C GLU A 412 15.35 37.56 11.88
N VAL A 413 15.30 37.15 13.15
CA VAL A 413 14.18 36.39 13.73
C VAL A 413 12.86 37.15 13.51
N PRO A 414 11.86 36.54 12.85
CA PRO A 414 10.58 37.20 12.56
C PRO A 414 9.75 37.42 13.82
N THR A 415 8.88 38.42 13.80
CA THR A 415 7.95 38.72 14.91
C THR A 415 6.50 38.44 14.54
N CYS A 416 5.76 37.78 15.43
CA CYS A 416 4.32 37.57 15.26
C CYS A 416 3.55 38.74 15.88
N LYS A 417 2.89 39.56 15.05
CA LYS A 417 2.08 40.69 15.53
C LYS A 417 0.60 40.35 15.44
N LEU A 418 -0.19 40.81 16.41
CA LEU A 418 -1.63 40.58 16.41
C LEU A 418 -2.23 41.10 15.10
N SER A 419 -2.95 40.24 14.39
CA SER A 419 -3.51 40.55 13.09
C SER A 419 -4.52 41.70 13.25
N LYS A 420 -4.33 42.81 12.52
CA LYS A 420 -5.28 43.93 12.49
C LYS A 420 -6.69 43.49 12.09
N LEU A 421 -6.81 42.37 11.37
CA LEU A 421 -8.10 41.78 10.99
C LEU A 421 -8.96 41.40 12.22
N PHE A 422 -8.34 40.93 13.30
CA PHE A 422 -9.04 40.55 14.54
C PHE A 422 -9.52 41.76 15.37
N LEU A 423 -8.89 42.93 15.22
CA LEU A 423 -9.33 44.18 15.84
C LEU A 423 -10.43 44.88 15.02
N ILE A 424 -10.40 44.73 13.70
CA ILE A 424 -11.33 45.40 12.79
C ILE A 424 -12.63 44.60 12.63
N LEU A 425 -12.59 43.25 12.67
CA LEU A 425 -13.78 42.40 12.55
C LEU A 425 -14.91 42.76 13.53
N PRO A 426 -14.67 42.87 14.85
CA PRO A 426 -15.73 43.23 15.79
C PRO A 426 -16.24 44.65 15.54
N GLN A 427 -15.39 45.60 15.13
CA GLN A 427 -15.82 46.97 14.81
C GLN A 427 -16.68 47.03 13.54
N VAL A 428 -16.34 46.26 12.51
CA VAL A 428 -17.12 46.18 11.26
C VAL A 428 -18.44 45.46 11.50
N ILE A 429 -18.45 44.37 12.28
CA ILE A 429 -19.69 43.66 12.66
C ILE A 429 -20.62 44.61 13.45
N VAL A 430 -20.08 45.36 14.42
CA VAL A 430 -20.85 46.36 15.16
C VAL A 430 -21.39 47.45 14.22
N ALA A 431 -20.57 47.97 13.31
CA ALA A 431 -21.02 48.98 12.34
C ALA A 431 -22.14 48.44 11.43
N VAL A 432 -22.01 47.23 10.89
CA VAL A 432 -23.03 46.59 10.04
C VAL A 432 -24.33 46.35 10.81
N LEU A 433 -24.25 45.89 12.07
CA LEU A 433 -25.42 45.71 12.92
C LEU A 433 -26.13 47.04 13.21
N VAL A 434 -25.38 48.11 13.45
CA VAL A 434 -25.92 49.46 13.63
C VAL A 434 -26.58 49.98 12.35
N PHE A 435 -25.96 49.76 11.18
CA PHE A 435 -26.56 50.13 9.90
C PHE A 435 -27.82 49.32 9.58
N LEU A 436 -27.84 48.02 9.87
CA LEU A 436 -29.03 47.18 9.71
C LEU A 436 -30.16 47.60 10.65
N ALA A 437 -29.84 47.94 11.90
CA ALA A 437 -30.82 48.47 12.85
C ALA A 437 -31.38 49.82 12.38
N ALA A 438 -30.52 50.74 11.93
CA ALA A 438 -30.92 52.03 11.37
C ALA A 438 -31.78 51.87 10.10
N PHE A 439 -31.43 50.93 9.21
CA PHE A 439 -32.21 50.60 8.02
C PHE A 439 -33.59 50.04 8.39
N TRP A 440 -33.68 49.19 9.40
CA TRP A 440 -34.96 48.68 9.91
C TRP A 440 -35.84 49.77 10.51
N VAL A 441 -35.24 50.71 11.25
CA VAL A 441 -35.95 51.88 11.79
C VAL A 441 -36.43 52.79 10.66
N PHE A 442 -35.60 53.07 9.67
CA PHE A 442 -35.96 53.88 8.51
C PHE A 442 -37.07 53.22 7.68
N LYS A 443 -36.98 51.91 7.41
CA LYS A 443 -38.03 51.16 6.72
C LYS A 443 -39.36 51.21 7.48
N LYS A 444 -39.32 51.14 8.82
CA LYS A 444 -40.52 51.28 9.66
C LYS A 444 -41.12 52.69 9.58
N PHE A 445 -40.27 53.72 9.52
CA PHE A 445 -40.70 55.12 9.38
C PHE A 445 -41.28 55.45 8.00
N VAL A 446 -40.76 54.86 6.92
CA VAL A 446 -41.27 55.05 5.55
C VAL A 446 -42.53 54.21 5.27
N SER A 447 -42.80 53.20 6.10
CA SER A 447 -44.00 52.35 6.02
C SER A 447 -45.19 52.88 6.84
N GLN A 448 -45.02 53.97 7.59
CA GLN A 448 -46.09 54.75 8.24
C GLN A 448 -46.33 56.03 7.45
#